data_AF-A0A5E4B7E6-F1
#
_entry.id   AF-A0A5E4B7E6-F1
#
_cell.length_a   1.000
_cell.length_b   1.000
_cell.length_c   1.000
_cell.angle_alpha   90.00
_cell.angle_beta   90.00
_cell.angle_gamma   90.00
#
_symmetry.space_group_name_H-M   'P 1'
#
loop_
_entity.id
_entity.type
_entity.pdbx_description
1 polymer ?
#
loop_
_entity_poly.entity_id
_entity_poly.type
_entity_poly.pdbx_seq_one_letter_code
_entity_poly.pdbx_strand_id
1 'polypeptide(L)'
;MMTIPGMGSSSVASPEGMVQLGRPGICQQPGLREKCLLPLQLALESKNVKLAQHALAGMQKLLSEERFVSMETDSDEKQLLNQILNAVKVTPSLNEDLQVEVMKVLLCITYTPTFDLNGSAVLKIAEVCIETYTCSCHQRSINTAVRATLSQMLSDLTLQLRQRQENTVSLKHPTFIMV
;
A
#
# COMPACT_ATOMS: atom_id res chain seq x y z
N MET A 1 -13.50 72.23 -41.06
CA MET A 1 -13.26 71.45 -42.29
C MET A 1 -12.25 70.35 -41.96
N MET A 2 -12.66 69.09 -42.16
CA MET A 2 -11.85 67.89 -42.47
C MET A 2 -10.78 67.42 -41.44
N THR A 3 -10.46 66.15 -41.18
CA THR A 3 -10.99 64.77 -41.35
C THR A 3 -10.00 63.86 -40.57
N ILE A 4 -10.49 62.86 -39.83
CA ILE A 4 -9.78 61.75 -39.13
C ILE A 4 -9.06 60.83 -40.16
N PRO A 5 -7.88 60.18 -39.95
CA PRO A 5 -7.77 58.97 -39.08
C PRO A 5 -6.41 58.52 -38.49
N GLY A 6 -6.49 57.72 -37.41
CA GLY A 6 -5.96 56.35 -37.43
C GLY A 6 -4.68 55.99 -36.65
N MET A 7 -4.90 55.21 -35.59
CA MET A 7 -4.12 54.02 -35.17
C MET A 7 -2.73 54.20 -34.51
N GLY A 8 -2.61 53.62 -33.32
CA GLY A 8 -1.35 53.47 -32.59
C GLY A 8 -1.57 52.91 -31.19
N SER A 9 -2.07 51.67 -31.13
CA SER A 9 -2.33 50.91 -29.91
C SER A 9 -1.02 50.56 -29.19
N SER A 10 -0.68 51.27 -28.11
CA SER A 10 0.39 50.81 -27.20
C SER A 10 -0.22 49.91 -26.14
N SER A 11 -0.20 48.61 -26.45
CA SER A 11 -0.56 47.52 -25.56
C SER A 11 0.47 47.42 -24.43
N VAL A 12 -0.05 47.31 -23.20
CA VAL A 12 0.68 47.03 -21.97
C VAL A 12 1.36 45.66 -22.11
N ALA A 13 2.70 45.65 -22.15
CA ALA A 13 3.48 44.43 -22.05
C ALA A 13 3.58 44.03 -20.57
N SER A 14 2.67 43.17 -20.12
CA SER A 14 2.87 42.35 -18.93
C SER A 14 4.00 41.35 -19.18
N PRO A 15 4.85 41.04 -18.18
CA PRO A 15 5.84 39.98 -18.32
C PRO A 15 5.18 38.62 -18.07
N GLU A 16 4.63 38.02 -19.14
CA GLU A 16 4.40 36.58 -19.19
C GLU A 16 5.63 35.91 -19.79
N GLY A 17 6.29 35.04 -19.03
CA GLY A 17 7.46 34.33 -19.55
C GLY A 17 8.30 33.55 -18.55
N MET A 18 7.81 33.24 -17.34
CA MET A 18 8.35 32.10 -16.61
C MET A 18 7.54 30.87 -17.01
N VAL A 19 8.00 30.21 -18.08
CA VAL A 19 7.69 28.80 -18.33
C VAL A 19 8.27 28.03 -17.15
N GLN A 20 7.48 27.91 -16.08
CA GLN A 20 7.65 26.83 -15.12
C GLN A 20 7.60 25.55 -15.94
N LEU A 21 8.74 24.91 -16.10
CA LEU A 21 8.89 23.58 -16.65
C LEU A 21 8.21 22.61 -15.67
N GLY A 22 6.88 22.62 -15.69
CA GLY A 22 6.05 21.64 -15.02
C GLY A 22 6.41 20.30 -15.63
N ARG A 23 7.24 19.53 -14.94
CA ARG A 23 7.41 18.12 -15.22
C ARG A 23 6.00 17.53 -15.33
N PRO A 24 5.63 16.87 -16.44
CA PRO A 24 4.30 16.31 -16.57
C PRO A 24 4.08 15.37 -15.39
N GLY A 25 3.02 15.67 -14.63
CA GLY A 25 2.63 14.92 -13.44
C GLY A 25 2.39 13.46 -13.80
N ILE A 26 3.35 12.61 -13.43
CA ILE A 26 3.15 11.15 -13.40
C ILE A 26 2.15 10.79 -12.28
N CYS A 27 1.80 11.75 -11.42
CA CYS A 27 1.11 11.55 -10.14
C CYS A 27 -0.43 11.58 -10.19
N GLN A 28 -1.07 11.67 -11.35
CA GLN A 28 -2.55 11.76 -11.45
C GLN A 28 -3.16 10.89 -12.55
N GLN A 29 -2.51 9.79 -12.94
CA GLN A 29 -3.14 8.82 -13.83
C GLN A 29 -3.97 7.80 -13.02
N PRO A 30 -5.32 7.82 -13.11
CA PRO A 30 -6.12 6.69 -12.65
C PRO A 30 -5.64 5.43 -13.37
N GLY A 31 -5.21 4.43 -12.61
CA GLY A 31 -4.67 3.15 -13.12
C GLY A 31 -3.16 2.95 -13.01
N LEU A 32 -2.39 3.88 -12.44
CA LEU A 32 -0.93 3.68 -12.26
C LEU A 32 -0.60 2.47 -11.37
N ARG A 33 -1.42 2.21 -10.33
CA ARG A 33 -1.30 1.02 -9.45
C ARG A 33 -1.41 -0.28 -10.23
N GLU A 34 -2.46 -0.41 -11.03
CA GLU A 34 -2.77 -1.63 -11.78
C GLU A 34 -1.72 -1.89 -12.86
N LYS A 35 -1.24 -0.82 -13.52
CA LYS A 35 -0.11 -0.87 -14.46
C LYS A 35 1.20 -1.32 -13.81
N CYS A 36 1.43 -0.98 -12.53
CA CYS A 36 2.64 -1.35 -11.82
C CYS A 36 2.54 -2.74 -11.18
N LEU A 37 1.39 -3.12 -10.64
CA LEU A 37 1.24 -4.31 -9.80
C LEU A 37 1.03 -5.59 -10.63
N LEU A 38 0.28 -5.52 -11.73
CA LEU A 38 0.04 -6.69 -12.59
C LEU A 38 1.35 -7.33 -13.10
N PRO A 39 2.36 -6.56 -13.60
CA PRO A 39 3.65 -7.13 -13.96
C PRO A 39 4.38 -7.83 -12.80
N LEU A 40 4.28 -7.31 -11.58
CA LEU A 40 4.92 -7.90 -10.39
C LEU A 40 4.20 -9.21 -10.01
N GLN A 41 2.87 -9.23 -10.07
CA GLN A 41 2.10 -10.44 -9.82
C GLN A 41 2.46 -11.53 -10.85
N LEU A 42 2.48 -11.21 -12.14
CA LEU A 42 2.86 -12.16 -13.19
C LEU A 42 4.30 -12.66 -13.02
N ALA A 43 5.22 -11.77 -12.60
CA ALA A 43 6.60 -12.15 -12.29
C ALA A 43 6.67 -13.13 -11.10
N LEU A 44 5.84 -12.96 -10.08
CA LEU A 44 5.75 -13.88 -8.94
C LEU A 44 5.14 -15.23 -9.36
N GLU A 45 4.06 -15.21 -10.14
CA GLU A 45 3.37 -16.39 -10.69
C GLU A 45 4.23 -17.19 -11.68
N SER A 46 5.20 -16.54 -12.33
CA SER A 46 6.14 -17.21 -13.25
C SER A 46 7.03 -18.25 -12.57
N LYS A 47 7.14 -18.22 -11.24
CA LYS A 47 8.03 -19.05 -10.41
C LYS A 47 9.52 -18.92 -10.76
N ASN A 48 9.88 -17.95 -11.60
CA ASN A 48 11.27 -17.63 -11.88
C ASN A 48 11.85 -16.85 -10.69
N VAL A 49 12.84 -17.43 -10.02
CA VAL A 49 13.41 -16.88 -8.77
C VAL A 49 13.89 -15.45 -8.94
N LYS A 50 14.56 -15.12 -10.04
CA LYS A 50 15.07 -13.77 -10.27
C LYS A 50 13.94 -12.77 -10.50
N LEU A 51 12.94 -13.13 -11.30
CA LEU A 51 11.80 -12.26 -11.56
C LEU A 51 10.96 -12.05 -10.30
N ALA A 52 10.72 -13.12 -9.54
CA ALA A 52 10.01 -13.07 -8.27
C ALA A 52 10.73 -12.21 -7.22
N GLN A 53 12.06 -12.28 -7.12
CA GLN A 53 12.84 -11.39 -6.24
C GLN A 53 12.65 -9.92 -6.60
N HIS A 54 12.72 -9.59 -7.90
CA HIS A 54 12.47 -8.21 -8.36
C HIS A 54 11.02 -7.78 -8.12
N ALA A 55 10.07 -8.72 -8.27
CA ALA A 55 8.67 -8.48 -8.00
C ALA A 55 8.45 -8.10 -6.53
N LEU A 56 9.01 -8.87 -5.60
CA LEU A 56 8.88 -8.63 -4.15
C LEU A 56 9.55 -7.32 -3.74
N ALA A 57 10.75 -7.01 -4.26
CA ALA A 57 11.39 -5.72 -4.03
C ALA A 57 10.54 -4.55 -4.57
N GLY A 58 9.92 -4.73 -5.74
CA GLY A 58 8.98 -3.78 -6.31
C GLY A 58 7.75 -3.57 -5.42
N MET A 59 7.17 -4.64 -4.89
CA MET A 59 6.02 -4.58 -3.98
C MET A 59 6.38 -3.84 -2.68
N GLN A 60 7.53 -4.13 -2.07
CA GLN A 60 8.02 -3.40 -0.89
C GLN A 60 8.17 -1.90 -1.18
N LYS A 61 8.70 -1.55 -2.36
CA LYS A 61 8.82 -0.16 -2.77
C LYS A 61 7.47 0.51 -2.95
N LEU A 62 6.48 -0.17 -3.55
CA LEU A 62 5.12 0.36 -3.67
C LEU A 62 4.49 0.62 -2.30
N LEU A 63 4.70 -0.28 -1.33
CA LEU A 63 4.22 -0.13 0.04
C LEU A 63 4.88 1.05 0.77
N SER A 64 6.14 1.37 0.44
CA SER A 64 6.86 2.52 1.03
C SER A 64 6.49 3.88 0.45
N GLU A 65 5.80 3.91 -0.69
CA GLU A 65 5.49 5.14 -1.42
C GLU A 65 4.07 5.62 -1.08
N GLU A 66 3.96 6.71 -0.30
CA GLU A 66 2.67 7.26 0.17
C GLU A 66 1.66 7.50 -0.95
N ARG A 67 2.12 7.93 -2.13
CA ARG A 67 1.27 8.15 -3.32
C ARG A 67 0.48 6.91 -3.74
N PHE A 68 1.08 5.74 -3.56
CA PHE A 68 0.43 4.47 -3.88
C PHE A 68 -0.40 3.95 -2.72
N VAL A 69 -0.23 4.43 -1.49
CA VAL A 69 -1.01 4.01 -0.32
C VAL A 69 -2.26 4.88 -0.14
N SER A 70 -2.11 6.21 -0.21
CA SER A 70 -3.16 7.19 0.10
C SER A 70 -4.19 7.42 -1.01
N MET A 71 -4.01 6.88 -2.22
CA MET A 71 -4.97 7.04 -3.29
C MET A 71 -6.27 6.27 -2.99
N GLU A 72 -7.38 6.98 -2.92
CA GLU A 72 -8.69 6.40 -2.66
C GLU A 72 -9.18 5.57 -3.85
N THR A 73 -9.96 4.52 -3.57
CA THR A 73 -10.45 3.58 -4.58
C THR A 73 -11.93 3.34 -4.40
N ASP A 74 -12.64 3.09 -5.50
CA ASP A 74 -14.09 2.85 -5.48
C ASP A 74 -14.52 1.57 -4.73
N SER A 75 -13.58 0.68 -4.40
CA SER A 75 -13.83 -0.60 -3.73
C SER A 75 -12.59 -1.07 -2.96
N ASP A 76 -12.82 -1.77 -1.83
CA ASP A 76 -11.78 -2.41 -1.02
C ASP A 76 -10.90 -3.37 -1.84
N GLU A 77 -11.46 -4.07 -2.82
CA GLU A 77 -10.71 -5.01 -3.67
C GLU A 77 -9.65 -4.31 -4.54
N LYS A 78 -9.87 -3.03 -4.84
CA LYS A 78 -8.93 -2.19 -5.62
C LYS A 78 -7.88 -1.52 -4.74
N GLN A 79 -7.99 -1.60 -3.41
CA GLN A 79 -6.97 -1.07 -2.51
C GLN A 79 -5.65 -1.80 -2.73
N LEU A 80 -4.55 -1.05 -2.72
CA LEU A 80 -3.20 -1.59 -2.93
C LEU A 80 -2.91 -2.80 -2.03
N LEU A 81 -3.30 -2.70 -0.76
CA LEU A 81 -3.18 -3.77 0.22
C LEU A 81 -3.84 -5.06 -0.29
N ASN A 82 -5.11 -5.01 -0.66
CA ASN A 82 -5.85 -6.17 -1.10
C ASN A 82 -5.28 -6.78 -2.38
N GLN A 83 -4.82 -5.94 -3.31
CA GLN A 83 -4.20 -6.44 -4.53
C GLN A 83 -2.85 -7.13 -4.26
N ILE A 84 -2.02 -6.58 -3.37
CA ILE A 84 -0.76 -7.22 -2.96
C ILE A 84 -1.05 -8.54 -2.23
N LEU A 85 -2.01 -8.56 -1.30
CA LEU A 85 -2.41 -9.77 -0.58
C LEU A 85 -2.91 -10.86 -1.52
N ASN A 86 -3.62 -10.48 -2.59
CA ASN A 86 -4.03 -11.42 -3.64
C ASN A 86 -2.82 -11.94 -4.45
N ALA A 87 -1.88 -11.07 -4.82
CA ALA A 87 -0.70 -11.46 -5.59
C ALA A 87 0.20 -12.44 -4.83
N VAL A 88 0.37 -12.25 -3.52
CA VAL A 88 1.22 -13.13 -2.69
C VAL A 88 0.55 -14.44 -2.28
N LYS A 89 -0.68 -14.75 -2.75
CA LYS A 89 -1.31 -16.05 -2.48
C LYS A 89 -0.54 -17.24 -3.04
N VAL A 90 0.27 -17.03 -4.08
CA VAL A 90 1.07 -18.11 -4.69
C VAL A 90 2.27 -18.54 -3.83
N THR A 91 2.53 -17.85 -2.73
CA THR A 91 3.71 -18.04 -1.85
C THR A 91 3.98 -19.49 -1.43
N PRO A 92 2.99 -20.30 -1.02
CA PRO A 92 3.26 -21.68 -0.61
C PRO A 92 3.91 -22.54 -1.72
N SER A 93 3.77 -22.12 -2.98
CA SER A 93 4.35 -22.81 -4.14
C SER A 93 5.71 -22.26 -4.60
N LEU A 94 6.21 -21.18 -3.97
CA LEU A 94 7.50 -20.57 -4.28
C LEU A 94 8.65 -21.32 -3.57
N ASN A 95 9.89 -21.00 -3.92
CA ASN A 95 11.05 -21.57 -3.23
C ASN A 95 11.23 -20.97 -1.82
N GLU A 96 12.06 -21.60 -0.99
CA GLU A 96 12.29 -21.18 0.41
C GLU A 96 12.68 -19.70 0.54
N ASP A 97 13.66 -19.25 -0.25
CA ASP A 97 14.18 -17.89 -0.18
C ASP A 97 13.10 -16.84 -0.49
N LEU A 98 12.25 -17.11 -1.49
CA LEU A 98 11.13 -16.25 -1.85
C LEU A 98 10.02 -16.30 -0.80
N GLN A 99 9.73 -17.46 -0.21
CA GLN A 99 8.74 -17.56 0.87
C GLN A 99 9.14 -16.69 2.06
N VAL A 100 10.41 -16.72 2.46
CA VAL A 100 10.94 -15.84 3.52
C VAL A 100 10.83 -14.37 3.12
N GLU A 101 11.14 -14.03 1.87
CA GLU A 101 11.04 -12.65 1.39
C GLU A 101 9.59 -12.15 1.37
N VAL A 102 8.62 -12.99 0.99
CA VAL A 102 7.19 -12.65 1.12
C VAL A 102 6.81 -12.42 2.58
N MET A 103 7.27 -13.24 3.51
CA MET A 103 6.99 -13.02 4.94
C MET A 103 7.50 -11.66 5.41
N LYS A 104 8.63 -11.17 4.88
CA LYS A 104 9.10 -9.79 5.15
C LYS A 104 8.15 -8.73 4.58
N VAL A 105 7.60 -8.95 3.39
CA VAL A 105 6.57 -8.05 2.80
C VAL A 105 5.34 -8.00 3.71
N LEU A 106 4.85 -9.17 4.14
CA LEU A 106 3.69 -9.26 5.03
C LEU A 106 3.97 -8.61 6.39
N LEU A 107 5.17 -8.80 6.95
CA LEU A 107 5.57 -8.13 8.20
C LEU A 107 5.64 -6.61 8.03
N CYS A 108 6.10 -6.11 6.88
CA CYS A 108 6.10 -4.68 6.58
C CYS A 108 4.67 -4.13 6.54
N ILE A 109 3.74 -4.85 5.93
CA ILE A 109 2.31 -4.50 5.93
C ILE A 109 1.75 -4.46 7.35
N THR A 110 2.03 -5.47 8.18
CA THR A 110 1.48 -5.57 9.54
C THR A 110 2.10 -4.60 10.54
N TYR A 111 3.31 -4.12 10.26
CA TYR A 111 4.00 -3.12 11.08
C TYR A 111 3.64 -1.68 10.68
N THR A 112 3.30 -1.43 9.42
CA THR A 112 3.11 -0.06 8.92
C THR A 112 1.68 0.39 9.18
N PRO A 113 1.45 1.44 10.00
CA PRO A 113 0.11 1.92 10.36
C PRO A 113 -0.60 2.64 9.21
N THR A 114 -0.01 2.69 8.02
CA THR A 114 -0.57 3.34 6.83
C THR A 114 -1.74 2.57 6.23
N PHE A 115 -1.86 1.28 6.55
CA PHE A 115 -2.93 0.43 6.05
C PHE A 115 -3.96 0.17 7.14
N ASP A 116 -5.23 0.37 6.83
CA ASP A 116 -6.32 -0.05 7.71
C ASP A 116 -6.52 -1.56 7.57
N LEU A 117 -5.91 -2.33 8.47
CA LEU A 117 -5.99 -3.79 8.48
C LEU A 117 -7.35 -4.23 9.01
N ASN A 118 -8.33 -4.28 8.11
CA ASN A 118 -9.63 -4.84 8.42
C ASN A 118 -9.56 -6.38 8.63
N GLY A 119 -10.64 -6.96 9.16
CA GLY A 119 -10.70 -8.40 9.43
C GLY A 119 -10.48 -9.27 8.18
N SER A 120 -10.85 -8.80 6.99
CA SER A 120 -10.61 -9.52 5.73
C SER A 120 -9.12 -9.57 5.38
N ALA A 121 -8.40 -8.45 5.50
CA ALA A 121 -6.96 -8.41 5.28
C ALA A 121 -6.21 -9.31 6.27
N VAL A 122 -6.60 -9.27 7.56
CA VAL A 122 -6.03 -10.14 8.60
C VAL A 122 -6.22 -11.63 8.26
N LEU A 123 -7.42 -12.02 7.83
CA LEU A 123 -7.70 -13.41 7.43
C LEU A 123 -6.87 -13.84 6.21
N LYS A 124 -6.73 -12.98 5.19
CA LYS A 124 -5.90 -13.25 4.01
C LYS A 124 -4.42 -13.44 4.38
N ILE A 125 -3.89 -12.59 5.26
CA ILE A 125 -2.51 -12.72 5.74
C ILE A 125 -2.34 -14.03 6.52
N ALA A 126 -3.28 -14.33 7.43
CA ALA A 126 -3.24 -15.55 8.22
C ALA A 126 -3.29 -16.82 7.35
N GLU A 127 -4.17 -16.84 6.35
CA GLU A 127 -4.30 -17.93 5.38
C GLU A 127 -2.95 -18.18 4.67
N VAL A 128 -2.36 -17.16 4.05
CA VAL A 128 -1.06 -17.29 3.35
C VAL A 128 0.05 -17.76 4.30
N CYS A 129 0.11 -17.23 5.51
CA CYS A 129 1.10 -17.63 6.52
C CYS A 129 0.94 -19.11 6.93
N ILE A 130 -0.28 -19.56 7.20
CA ILE A 130 -0.56 -20.94 7.64
C ILE A 130 -0.34 -21.94 6.50
N GLU A 131 -0.77 -21.62 5.28
CA GLU A 131 -0.52 -22.46 4.11
C GLU A 131 0.98 -22.60 3.85
N THR A 132 1.72 -21.49 3.87
CA THR A 132 3.19 -21.50 3.68
C THR A 132 3.87 -22.33 4.78
N TYR A 133 3.44 -22.18 6.04
CA TYR A 133 3.94 -23.01 7.13
C TYR A 133 3.67 -24.50 6.91
N THR A 134 2.48 -24.85 6.41
CA THR A 134 2.08 -26.24 6.20
C THR A 134 2.89 -26.87 5.06
N CYS A 135 3.10 -26.14 3.96
CA CYS A 135 3.91 -26.60 2.83
C CYS A 135 5.40 -26.74 3.18
N SER A 136 5.91 -25.90 4.09
CA SER A 136 7.34 -25.78 4.39
C SER A 136 7.66 -26.02 5.87
N CYS A 137 6.93 -26.92 6.53
CA CYS A 137 6.97 -27.08 7.99
C CYS A 137 8.35 -27.47 8.57
N HIS A 138 9.21 -28.08 7.74
CA HIS A 138 10.57 -28.47 8.11
C HIS A 138 11.57 -27.31 8.05
N GLN A 139 11.22 -26.21 7.39
CA GLN A 139 12.12 -25.07 7.19
C GLN A 139 12.04 -24.11 8.39
N ARG A 140 13.13 -24.06 9.16
CA ARG A 140 13.24 -23.22 10.37
C ARG A 140 13.12 -21.73 10.06
N SER A 141 13.71 -21.29 8.95
CA SER A 141 13.67 -19.91 8.43
C SER A 141 12.22 -19.44 8.28
N ILE A 142 11.42 -20.25 7.59
CA ILE A 142 10.00 -20.00 7.31
C ILE A 142 9.17 -20.05 8.58
N ASN A 143 9.35 -21.08 9.42
CA ASN A 143 8.66 -21.17 10.71
C ASN A 143 8.88 -19.91 11.56
N THR A 144 10.12 -19.43 11.62
CA THR A 144 10.46 -18.21 12.36
C THR A 144 9.80 -16.97 11.74
N ALA A 145 9.84 -16.82 10.42
CA ALA A 145 9.26 -15.68 9.72
C ALA A 145 7.73 -15.64 9.82
N VAL A 146 7.06 -16.79 9.66
CA VAL A 146 5.62 -16.94 9.84
C VAL A 146 5.23 -16.60 11.29
N ARG A 147 5.93 -17.16 12.28
CA ARG A 147 5.66 -16.87 13.70
C ARG A 147 5.83 -15.39 14.00
N ALA A 148 6.88 -14.75 13.51
CA ALA A 148 7.10 -13.32 13.68
C ALA A 148 5.95 -12.49 13.07
N THR A 149 5.57 -12.81 11.83
CA THR A 149 4.50 -12.10 11.10
C THR A 149 3.15 -12.21 11.80
N LEU A 150 2.73 -13.43 12.14
CA LEU A 150 1.45 -13.68 12.83
C LEU A 150 1.45 -13.06 14.24
N SER A 151 2.55 -13.21 14.99
CA SER A 151 2.63 -12.68 16.35
C SER A 151 2.60 -11.15 16.35
N GLN A 152 3.28 -10.52 15.41
CA GLN A 152 3.26 -9.06 15.24
C GLN A 152 1.85 -8.58 14.90
N MET A 153 1.22 -9.19 13.89
CA MET A 153 -0.13 -8.83 13.44
C MET A 153 -1.18 -8.96 14.56
N LEU A 154 -1.15 -10.08 15.29
CA LEU A 154 -2.09 -10.32 16.39
C LEU A 154 -1.84 -9.40 17.59
N SER A 155 -0.57 -9.09 17.88
CA SER A 155 -0.22 -8.15 18.94
C SER A 155 -0.71 -6.75 18.63
N ASP A 156 -0.51 -6.29 17.40
CA ASP A 156 -0.96 -4.97 16.95
C ASP A 156 -2.50 -4.89 16.95
N LEU A 157 -3.19 -5.90 16.41
CA LEU A 157 -4.65 -5.98 16.46
C LEU A 157 -5.18 -5.92 17.91
N THR A 158 -4.54 -6.62 18.84
CA THR A 158 -4.93 -6.61 20.25
C THR A 158 -4.76 -5.22 20.88
N LEU A 159 -3.66 -4.53 20.56
CA LEU A 159 -3.42 -3.16 21.02
C LEU A 159 -4.45 -2.19 20.43
N GLN A 160 -4.74 -2.30 19.14
CA GLN A 160 -5.76 -1.48 18.47
C GLN A 160 -7.14 -1.67 19.11
N LEU A 161 -7.55 -2.92 19.37
CA LEU A 161 -8.82 -3.24 20.02
C LEU A 161 -8.89 -2.68 21.45
N ARG A 162 -7.80 -2.77 22.21
CA ARG A 162 -7.72 -2.19 23.57
C ARG A 162 -7.87 -0.67 23.53
N GLN A 163 -7.14 0.01 22.65
CA GLN A 163 -7.22 1.47 22.50
C GLN A 163 -8.63 1.92 22.12
N ARG A 164 -9.29 1.18 21.19
CA ARG A 164 -10.68 1.44 20.82
C ARG A 164 -11.62 1.27 22.02
N GLN A 165 -11.41 0.24 22.84
CA GLN A 165 -12.20 0.01 24.06
C GLN A 165 -12.01 1.17 25.06
N GLU A 166 -10.78 1.56 25.36
CA GLU A 166 -10.47 2.67 26.28
C GLU A 166 -11.11 3.99 25.80
N ASN A 167 -11.02 4.30 24.51
CA ASN A 167 -11.64 5.48 23.92
C ASN A 167 -13.18 5.46 24.04
N THR A 168 -13.82 4.30 23.89
CA THR A 168 -15.29 4.18 24.08
C THR A 168 -15.71 4.29 25.54
N VAL A 169 -14.86 3.92 26.49
CA VAL A 169 -15.13 4.06 27.93
C VAL A 169 -15.02 5.52 28.36
N SER A 170 -14.02 6.26 27.87
CA SER A 170 -13.91 7.72 28.12
C SER A 170 -15.09 8.51 27.56
N LEU A 171 -15.65 8.11 26.40
CA LEU A 171 -16.87 8.71 25.82
C LEU A 171 -18.18 8.27 26.49
N LYS A 172 -18.17 7.22 27.32
CA LYS A 172 -19.31 6.86 28.18
C LYS A 172 -19.27 7.52 29.57
N HIS A 173 -18.25 8.34 29.84
CA HIS A 173 -18.14 9.13 31.07
C HIS A 173 -17.98 10.66 30.90
N PRO A 174 -18.63 11.35 29.94
CA PRO A 174 -18.63 12.81 29.92
C PRO A 174 -19.70 13.47 30.83
N THR A 175 -20.47 12.73 31.65
CA THR A 175 -21.61 13.33 32.39
C THR A 175 -21.71 13.01 33.89
N PHE A 176 -20.65 12.52 34.54
CA PHE A 176 -20.68 12.27 36.00
C PHE A 176 -19.65 13.04 36.84
N ILE A 177 -18.93 13.99 36.23
CA ILE A 177 -18.10 14.96 36.97
C ILE A 177 -18.64 16.36 36.67
N MET A 178 -19.86 16.64 37.12
CA MET A 178 -20.38 18.00 37.26
C MET A 178 -21.66 17.99 38.13
N VAL A 179 -21.56 17.46 39.36
CA VAL A 179 -22.46 17.81 40.48
C VAL A 179 -21.62 17.87 41.74
#